data_AF-A0A1F6ZES1-F1
#
_entry.id   AF-A0A1F6ZES1-F1
#
_cell.length_a   1.000
_cell.length_b   1.000
_cell.length_c   1.000
_cell.angle_alpha   90.00
_cell.angle_beta   90.00
_cell.angle_gamma   90.00
#
_symmetry.space_group_name_H-M   'P 1'
#
loop_
_entity.id
_entity.type
_entity.pdbx_description
1 polymer ?
#
loop_
_entity_poly.entity_id
_entity_poly.type
_entity_poly.pdbx_seq_one_letter_code
_entity_poly.pdbx_strand_id
1 'polypeptide(L)' 'MASKEFEFFVKADLRKYSGRYVAIVDDKVVASGENAKKVFEEAKKKTGKIPTLAKIPKEEALILRLRWS' A
#
# COMPACT_ATOMS: atom_id res chain seq x y z
N MET A 1 -1.15 12.41 -14.94
CA MET A 1 -1.87 12.46 -13.65
C MET A 1 -1.51 11.22 -12.86
N ALA A 2 -1.28 11.35 -11.55
CA ALA A 2 -1.20 10.18 -10.68
C ALA A 2 -2.57 9.50 -10.57
N SER A 3 -2.61 8.19 -10.29
CA SER A 3 -3.89 7.51 -10.04
C SER A 3 -4.50 7.97 -8.71
N LYS A 4 -5.82 7.79 -8.55
CA LYS A 4 -6.51 8.13 -7.28
C LYS A 4 -5.92 7.37 -6.10
N GLU A 5 -5.53 6.12 -6.31
CA GLU A 5 -4.91 5.26 -5.31
C GLU A 5 -3.55 5.78 -4.87
N PHE A 6 -2.74 6.31 -5.80
CA PHE A 6 -1.47 6.93 -5.47
C PHE A 6 -1.66 8.22 -4.67
N GLU A 7 -2.61 9.06 -5.08
CA GLU A 7 -2.93 10.27 -4.31
C GLU A 7 -3.41 9.96 -2.90
N PHE A 8 -4.29 8.95 -2.75
CA PHE A 8 -4.72 8.46 -1.45
C PHE A 8 -3.53 7.95 -0.63
N PHE A 9 -2.66 7.13 -1.22
CA PHE A 9 -1.49 6.58 -0.53
C PHE A 9 -0.56 7.67 0.04
N VAL A 10 -0.35 8.76 -0.70
CA VAL A 10 0.51 9.87 -0.27
C VAL A 10 -0.12 10.71 0.84
N LYS A 11 -1.46 10.88 0.82
CA LYS A 11 -2.17 11.80 1.72
C LYS A 11 -2.77 11.12 2.96
N ALA A 12 -3.06 9.83 2.90
CA ALA A 12 -3.77 9.12 3.97
C ALA A 12 -2.86 8.77 5.15
N ASP A 13 -3.41 8.82 6.36
CA ASP A 13 -2.75 8.27 7.54
C ASP A 13 -2.84 6.74 7.53
N LEU A 14 -1.73 6.10 7.19
CA LEU A 14 -1.60 4.64 7.09
C LEU A 14 -0.80 4.02 8.25
N ARG A 15 -0.53 4.77 9.33
CA ARG A 15 0.29 4.30 10.47
C ARG A 15 -0.24 3.01 11.10
N LYS A 16 -1.57 2.84 11.17
CA LYS A 16 -2.21 1.60 11.65
C LYS A 16 -1.87 0.34 10.85
N TYR A 17 -1.29 0.50 9.66
CA TYR A 17 -0.83 -0.59 8.79
C TYR A 17 0.69 -0.74 8.78
N SER A 18 1.41 -0.11 9.70
CA SER A 18 2.87 -0.20 9.84
C SER A 18 3.38 -1.64 9.68
N GLY A 19 4.36 -1.84 8.79
CA GLY A 19 4.93 -3.14 8.47
C GLY A 19 4.06 -4.08 7.61
N ARG A 20 2.84 -3.70 7.24
CA ARG A 20 1.90 -4.53 6.45
C ARG A 20 1.85 -4.09 4.98
N TYR A 21 1.44 -5.01 4.13
CA TYR A 21 0.92 -4.69 2.81
C TYR A 21 -0.51 -4.18 2.93
N VAL A 22 -0.86 -3.18 2.14
CA VAL A 22 -2.22 -2.67 1.96
C VAL A 22 -2.61 -2.77 0.50
N ALA A 23 -3.88 -3.10 0.25
CA ALA A 23 -4.51 -2.99 -1.06
C ALA A 23 -5.45 -1.79 -1.07
N ILE A 24 -5.24 -0.89 -2.02
CA ILE A 24 -6.00 0.34 -2.20
C ILE A 24 -6.80 0.22 -3.50
N VAL A 25 -8.07 0.59 -3.42
CA VAL A 25 -8.97 0.71 -4.57
C VAL A 25 -9.67 2.05 -4.43
N ASP A 26 -9.61 2.88 -5.48
CA ASP A 26 -10.09 4.25 -5.45
C ASP A 26 -9.39 5.05 -4.32
N ASP A 27 -10.11 5.38 -3.25
CA ASP A 27 -9.66 6.20 -2.11
C ASP A 27 -9.74 5.45 -0.77
N LYS A 28 -9.63 4.11 -0.80
CA LYS A 28 -9.80 3.29 0.40
C LYS A 28 -8.88 2.08 0.44
N VAL A 29 -8.37 1.78 1.63
CA VAL A 29 -7.76 0.48 1.94
C VAL A 29 -8.86 -0.57 2.08
N VAL A 30 -8.85 -1.57 1.19
CA VAL A 30 -9.87 -2.64 1.14
C VAL A 30 -9.39 -3.98 1.72
N ALA A 31 -8.07 -4.17 1.84
CA ALA A 31 -7.45 -5.30 2.52
C ALA A 31 -6.05 -4.94 3.05
N SER A 32 -5.56 -5.64 4.07
CA SER A 32 -4.20 -5.48 4.58
C SER A 32 -3.66 -6.74 5.27
N GLY A 33 -2.35 -6.96 5.25
CA GLY A 33 -1.75 -8.19 5.78
C GLY A 33 -0.26 -8.31 5.54
N GLU A 34 0.35 -9.38 6.01
CA GLU A 34 1.80 -9.57 5.92
C GLU A 34 2.25 -10.15 4.58
N ASN A 35 1.34 -10.81 3.86
CA ASN A 35 1.61 -11.46 2.58
C ASN A 35 0.93 -10.70 1.43
N ALA A 36 1.74 -10.13 0.52
CA ALA A 36 1.26 -9.34 -0.60
C ALA A 36 0.26 -10.09 -1.49
N LYS A 37 0.52 -11.36 -1.79
CA LYS A 37 -0.35 -12.19 -2.64
C LYS A 37 -1.72 -12.40 -2.00
N LYS A 38 -1.76 -12.73 -0.70
CA LYS A 38 -3.05 -12.89 0.02
C LYS A 38 -3.86 -11.58 0.03
N VAL A 39 -3.20 -10.45 0.27
CA VAL A 39 -3.84 -9.13 0.30
C VAL A 39 -4.41 -8.76 -1.08
N PHE A 40 -3.66 -9.04 -2.16
CA PHE A 40 -4.12 -8.82 -3.54
C PHE A 40 -5.37 -9.63 -3.86
N GLU A 41 -5.30 -10.96 -3.64
CA GLU A 41 -6.41 -11.87 -3.96
C GLU A 41 -7.66 -11.52 -3.15
N GLU A 42 -7.50 -11.18 -1.87
CA GLU A 42 -8.61 -10.75 -1.02
C GLU A 42 -9.27 -9.47 -1.53
N ALA A 43 -8.47 -8.45 -1.87
CA ALA A 43 -8.99 -7.20 -2.40
C ALA A 43 -9.67 -7.36 -3.78
N LYS A 44 -9.09 -8.18 -4.66
CA LYS A 44 -9.70 -8.53 -5.95
C LYS A 44 -11.03 -9.24 -5.78
N LYS A 45 -11.12 -10.21 -4.86
CA LYS A 45 -12.37 -10.92 -4.55
C LYS A 45 -13.43 -9.99 -3.95
N LYS A 46 -13.03 -9.07 -3.08
CA LYS A 46 -13.96 -8.12 -2.41
C LYS A 46 -14.52 -7.05 -3.33
N THR A 47 -13.73 -6.58 -4.29
CA THR A 47 -14.06 -5.39 -5.09
C THR A 47 -14.33 -5.68 -6.55
N GLY A 48 -13.90 -6.84 -7.06
CA GLY A 48 -13.89 -7.15 -8.49
C GLY A 48 -12.87 -6.35 -9.32
N LYS A 49 -12.13 -5.43 -8.69
CA LYS A 49 -11.14 -4.57 -9.34
C LYS A 49 -9.71 -5.07 -9.09
N ILE A 50 -8.75 -4.61 -9.90
CA ILE A 50 -7.32 -4.83 -9.65
C ILE A 50 -6.85 -3.77 -8.65
N PRO A 51 -6.43 -4.14 -7.43
CA PRO A 51 -6.00 -3.19 -6.42
C PRO A 51 -4.57 -2.68 -6.66
N THR A 52 -4.30 -1.47 -6.18
CA THR A 52 -2.92 -1.00 -5.98
C THR A 52 -2.37 -1.58 -4.69
N LEU A 53 -1.22 -2.26 -4.75
CA LEU A 53 -0.52 -2.77 -3.57
C LEU A 53 0.56 -1.80 -3.12
N ALA A 54 0.61 -1.51 -1.82
CA ALA A 54 1.71 -0.79 -1.20
C ALA A 54 2.20 -1.51 0.06
N LYS A 55 3.52 -1.47 0.31
CA LYS A 55 4.12 -1.94 1.57
C LYS A 55 4.33 -0.73 2.47
N ILE A 56 3.71 -0.75 3.65
CA ILE A 56 3.91 0.30 4.64
C ILE A 56 5.19 -0.05 5.41
N PRO A 57 6.21 0.83 5.39
CA PRO A 57 7.39 0.64 6.20
C PRO A 57 7.04 0.58 7.69
N LYS A 58 7.86 -0.11 8.48
CA LYS A 58 7.86 0.09 9.94
C LYS A 58 8.49 1.45 10.23
N GLU A 59 8.21 2.01 11.41
CA GLU A 59 8.74 3.33 11.82
C GLU A 59 10.28 3.40 11.76
N GLU A 60 10.96 2.25 11.88
CA GLU A 60 12.42 2.11 11.79
C GLU A 60 12.96 1.97 10.36
N ALA A 61 12.16 2.21 9.31
CA ALA A 61 12.61 2.00 7.94
C ALA A 61 13.77 2.92 7.57
N LEU A 62 14.95 2.32 7.40
CA LEU A 62 16.14 2.95 6.87
C LEU A 62 15.92 3.39 5.42
N ILE A 63 16.02 4.70 5.17
CA ILE A 63 16.10 5.25 3.82
C ILE A 63 17.56 5.26 3.41
N LEU A 64 17.94 4.36 2.50
CA LEU A 64 19.27 4.34 1.91
C LEU A 64 19.38 5.36 0.78
N ARG A 65 20.15 6.44 1.00
CA ARG A 65 20.49 7.41 -0.05
C ARG A 65 21.81 7.02 -0.70
N LEU A 66 21.75 6.48 -1.91
CA LEU A 66 22.94 6.22 -2.71
C LEU A 66 23.37 7.53 -3.40
N ARG A 67 24.57 8.01 -3.06
CA ARG A 67 25.23 9.09 -3.78
C ARG A 67 26.18 8.45 -4.79
N TRP A 68 25.88 8.65 -6.07
CA TRP A 68 26.75 8.25 -7.15
C TRP A 68 27.67 9.44 -7.43
N SER A 69 28.98 9.23 -7.25
CA SER A 69 30.05 10.17 -7.56
C SER A 69 30.50 10.01 -9.00
#